data_AF-A0A383A0V2-F1
#
_entry.id   AF-A0A383A0V2-F1
#
_cell.length_a   1.000
_cell.length_b   1.000
_cell.length_c   1.000
_cell.angle_alpha   90.00
_cell.angle_beta   90.00
_cell.angle_gamma   90.00
#
_symmetry.space_group_name_H-M   'P 1'
#
loop_
_entity.id
_entity.type
_entity.pdbx_description
1 polymer ?
#
loop_
_entity_poly.entity_id
_entity_poly.type
_entity_poly.pdbx_seq_one_letter_code
_entity_poly.pdbx_strand_id
1 'polypeptide(L)'
;MNKILAEISVGELLDKISILEIKKGKIKDANSLKFINEEYVILKNQFEKNVKIDEKLNKLFESLKEINSRLWVIEDEKRLCEKNKDFGEK
;
A
#
# COMPACT_ATOMS: atom_id res chain seq x y z
N MET A 1 2.15 -5.21 22.24
CA MET A 1 3.09 -4.14 21.85
C MET A 1 2.47 -2.79 22.15
N ASN A 2 3.25 -1.82 22.63
CA ASN A 2 2.77 -0.46 22.85
C ASN A 2 2.53 0.24 21.50
N LYS A 3 1.49 1.08 21.42
CA LYS A 3 1.26 1.91 20.22
C LYS A 3 2.27 3.05 20.19
N ILE A 4 2.95 3.21 19.06
CA ILE A 4 3.80 4.36 18.77
C ILE A 4 2.98 5.31 17.90
N LEU A 5 2.92 6.58 18.31
CA LEU A 5 2.27 7.63 17.53
C LEU A 5 3.37 8.47 16.87
N ALA A 6 3.25 8.67 15.57
CA ALA A 6 4.14 9.50 14.78
C ALA A 6 3.30 10.40 13.87
N GLU A 7 3.71 11.65 13.74
CA GLU A 7 3.14 12.57 12.78
C GLU A 7 3.61 12.19 11.38
N ILE A 8 2.68 12.17 10.43
CA ILE A 8 2.96 11.87 9.03
C ILE A 8 2.21 12.85 8.13
N SER A 9 2.72 13.04 6.92
CA SER A 9 2.04 13.80 5.89
C SER A 9 0.81 13.07 5.32
N VAL A 10 -0.11 13.82 4.70
CA VAL A 10 -1.26 13.24 3.98
C VAL A 10 -0.79 12.35 2.80
N GLY A 11 0.33 12.71 2.16
CA GLY A 11 0.91 11.92 1.08
C GLY A 11 1.36 10.54 1.55
N GLU A 12 2.06 10.47 2.69
CA GLU A 12 2.47 9.19 3.29
C GLU A 12 1.28 8.35 3.75
N LEU A 13 0.23 8.98 4.28
CA LEU A 13 -1.02 8.30 4.63
C LEU A 13 -1.66 7.66 3.39
N LEU A 14 -1.76 8.42 2.29
CA LEU A 14 -2.32 7.94 1.03
C LEU A 14 -1.45 6.84 0.39
N ASP A 15 -0.12 6.97 0.45
CA ASP A 15 0.79 5.92 -0.01
C ASP A 15 0.53 4.59 0.71
N LYS A 16 0.47 4.60 2.04
CA LYS A 16 0.13 3.41 2.84
C LYS A 16 -1.24 2.84 2.48
N ILE A 17 -2.26 3.69 2.34
CA ILE A 17 -3.62 3.27 1.93
C ILE A 17 -3.56 2.59 0.56
N SER A 18 -2.86 3.18 -0.42
CA SER A 18 -2.76 2.61 -1.77
C SER A 18 -2.12 1.22 -1.78
N ILE A 19 -1.08 1.01 -0.99
CA ILE A 19 -0.43 -0.29 -0.82
C ILE A 19 -1.38 -1.31 -0.17
N LEU A 20 -2.15 -0.91 0.84
CA LEU A 20 -3.14 -1.78 1.47
C LEU A 20 -4.26 -2.18 0.49
N GLU A 21 -4.72 -1.27 -0.37
CA GLU A 21 -5.72 -1.60 -1.40
C GLU A 21 -5.19 -2.61 -2.42
N ILE A 22 -3.93 -2.47 -2.85
CA ILE A 22 -3.26 -3.44 -3.72
C ILE A 22 -3.17 -4.80 -3.02
N LYS A 23 -2.71 -4.82 -1.77
CA LYS A 23 -2.58 -6.04 -0.97
C LYS A 23 -3.92 -6.77 -0.82
N LYS A 24 -5.02 -6.05 -0.56
CA LYS A 24 -6.37 -6.64 -0.46
C LYS A 24 -6.80 -7.36 -1.73
N GLY A 25 -6.40 -6.86 -2.91
CA GLY A 25 -6.73 -7.48 -4.20
C GLY A 25 -5.80 -8.65 -4.58
N LYS A 26 -4.58 -8.70 -4.05
CA LYS A 26 -3.55 -9.68 -4.45
C LYS A 26 -3.37 -10.83 -3.46
N ILE A 27 -3.52 -10.58 -2.16
CA ILE A 27 -3.28 -11.57 -1.10
C ILE A 27 -4.56 -12.37 -0.86
N LYS A 28 -4.44 -13.70 -0.82
CA LYS A 28 -5.56 -14.64 -0.62
C LYS A 28 -5.60 -15.27 0.78
N ASP A 29 -4.49 -15.19 1.51
CA ASP A 29 -4.40 -15.75 2.86
C ASP A 29 -5.31 -14.98 3.84
N ALA A 30 -6.23 -15.70 4.49
CA ALA A 30 -7.26 -15.10 5.33
C ALA A 30 -6.69 -14.42 6.58
N ASN A 31 -5.63 -14.99 7.17
CA ASN A 31 -4.98 -14.41 8.34
C ASN A 31 -4.32 -13.07 8.00
N SER A 32 -3.59 -13.03 6.88
CA SER A 32 -2.98 -11.80 6.35
C SER A 32 -4.04 -10.75 6.02
N LEU A 33 -5.13 -11.16 5.36
CA LEU A 33 -6.23 -10.27 5.00
C LEU A 33 -6.90 -9.63 6.22
N LYS A 34 -6.99 -10.34 7.36
CA LYS A 34 -7.51 -9.77 8.60
C LYS A 34 -6.70 -8.54 9.02
N PHE A 35 -5.38 -8.67 9.13
CA PHE A 35 -4.51 -7.57 9.53
C PHE A 35 -4.53 -6.42 8.52
N ILE A 36 -4.49 -6.74 7.22
CA ILE A 36 -4.56 -5.75 6.14
C ILE A 36 -5.86 -4.94 6.22
N ASN A 37 -7.00 -5.60 6.45
CA ASN A 37 -8.28 -4.92 6.56
C ASN A 37 -8.38 -4.07 7.83
N GLU A 38 -7.90 -4.56 8.97
CA GLU A 38 -7.85 -3.80 10.22
C GLU A 38 -7.03 -2.50 10.05
N GLU A 39 -5.84 -2.59 9.47
CA GLU A 39 -4.99 -1.43 9.22
C GLU A 39 -5.62 -0.48 8.19
N TYR A 40 -6.18 -1.01 7.09
CA TYR A 40 -6.85 -0.22 6.06
C TYR A 40 -7.99 0.63 6.65
N VAL A 41 -8.85 0.02 7.48
CA VAL A 41 -9.97 0.73 8.11
C VAL A 41 -9.45 1.85 9.03
N ILE A 42 -8.40 1.60 9.81
CA ILE A 42 -7.82 2.62 10.70
C ILE A 42 -7.32 3.82 9.88
N LEU A 43 -6.51 3.58 8.85
CA LEU A 43 -5.92 4.65 8.04
C LEU A 43 -6.97 5.38 7.20
N LYS A 44 -7.91 4.65 6.59
CA LYS A 44 -8.99 5.24 5.78
C LYS A 44 -9.90 6.14 6.64
N ASN A 45 -10.24 5.71 7.85
CA ASN A 45 -11.00 6.52 8.79
C ASN A 45 -10.26 7.82 9.18
N GLN A 46 -8.93 7.79 9.33
CA GLN A 46 -8.17 9.01 9.60
C GLN A 46 -8.15 9.95 8.38
N PHE A 47 -8.02 9.39 7.18
CA PHE A 47 -8.09 10.17 5.95
C PHE A 47 -9.45 10.87 5.80
N GLU A 48 -10.55 10.14 5.93
CA GLU A 48 -11.92 10.67 5.75
C GLU A 48 -12.29 11.74 6.80
N LYS A 49 -11.76 11.62 8.03
CA LYS A 49 -12.01 12.59 9.10
C LYS A 49 -11.23 13.89 8.92
N ASN A 50 -10.03 13.83 8.36
CA ASN A 50 -9.07 14.95 8.41
C ASN A 50 -8.80 15.58 7.04
N VAL A 51 -9.17 14.93 5.93
CA VAL A 51 -8.85 15.38 4.58
C VAL A 51 -10.12 15.57 3.76
N LYS A 52 -10.28 16.76 3.18
CA LYS A 52 -11.33 17.02 2.19
C LYS A 52 -10.86 16.53 0.83
N ILE A 53 -11.66 15.65 0.23
CA ILE A 53 -11.40 15.13 -1.10
C ILE A 53 -11.89 16.15 -2.14
N ASP A 54 -11.03 16.42 -3.11
CA ASP A 54 -11.41 17.09 -4.35
C ASP A 54 -11.02 16.21 -5.57
N GLU A 55 -11.45 16.64 -6.76
CA GLU A 55 -11.19 15.90 -7.99
C GLU A 55 -9.68 15.76 -8.29
N LYS A 56 -8.89 16.78 -7.94
CA LYS A 56 -7.45 16.79 -8.17
C LYS A 56 -6.76 15.76 -7.28
N LEU A 57 -7.12 15.70 -6.00
CA LEU A 57 -6.58 14.74 -5.05
C LEU A 57 -6.95 13.30 -5.43
N ASN A 58 -8.19 13.07 -5.87
CA ASN A 58 -8.60 11.75 -6.36
C ASN A 58 -7.77 11.31 -7.57
N LYS A 59 -7.57 12.21 -8.56
CA LYS A 59 -6.73 11.90 -9.72
C LYS A 59 -5.29 11.56 -9.32
N LEU A 60 -4.71 12.33 -8.40
CA LEU A 60 -3.36 12.07 -7.89
C LEU A 60 -3.29 10.73 -7.14
N PHE A 61 -4.31 10.39 -6.35
CA PHE A 61 -4.36 9.11 -5.64
C PHE A 61 -4.46 7.91 -6.58
N GLU A 62 -5.28 8.01 -7.64
CA GLU A 62 -5.35 6.96 -8.66
C GLU A 62 -4.01 6.80 -9.40
N SER A 63 -3.34 7.90 -9.78
CA SER A 63 -2.00 7.84 -10.37
C SER A 63 -0.97 7.20 -9.43
N LEU A 64 -1.01 7.54 -8.13
CA LEU A 64 -0.15 6.92 -7.12
C LEU A 64 -0.40 5.41 -7.05
N LYS A 65 -1.66 4.99 -7.01
CA LYS A 65 -2.04 3.58 -6.94
C LYS A 65 -1.63 2.80 -8.19
N GLU A 66 -1.72 3.42 -9.37
CA GLU A 66 -1.22 2.82 -10.62
C GLU A 66 0.30 2.58 -10.56
N ILE A 67 1.07 3.58 -10.16
CA ILE A 67 2.52 3.47 -9.99
C ILE A 67 2.86 2.39 -8.97
N ASN A 68 2.21 2.40 -7.81
CA ASN A 68 2.44 1.41 -6.76
C ASN A 68 2.05 -0.02 -7.20
N SER A 69 1.03 -0.16 -8.05
CA SER A 69 0.66 -1.45 -8.63
C SER A 69 1.72 -1.98 -9.59
N ARG A 70 2.34 -1.09 -10.38
CA ARG A 70 3.47 -1.46 -11.26
C ARG A 70 4.70 -1.87 -10.45
N LEU A 71 5.03 -1.10 -9.40
CA LEU A 71 6.13 -1.43 -8.50
C LEU A 71 5.92 -2.77 -7.79
N TRP A 72 4.67 -3.10 -7.43
CA TRP A 72 4.36 -4.41 -6.85
C TRP A 72 4.74 -5.56 -7.78
N VAL A 73 4.41 -5.47 -9.07
CA VAL A 73 4.73 -6.52 -10.06
C VAL A 73 6.24 -6.67 -10.21
N ILE A 74 6.96 -5.56 -10.39
CA ILE A 74 8.42 -5.56 -10.51
C ILE A 74 9.07 -6.19 -9.28
N GLU A 75 8.59 -5.84 -8.08
CA GLU A 75 9.15 -6.38 -6.85
C GLU A 75 8.81 -7.87 -6.66
N ASP A 76 7.65 -8.32 -7.13
CA ASP A 76 7.31 -9.74 -7.11
C ASP A 76 8.19 -10.57 -8.05
N GLU A 77 8.45 -10.05 -9.25
CA GLU A 77 9.41 -10.64 -10.20
C GLU A 77 10.82 -10.71 -9.59
N LYS A 78 11.28 -9.63 -8.93
CA LYS A 78 12.56 -9.61 -8.21
C LYS A 78 12.62 -10.67 -7.11
N ARG A 79 11.59 -10.81 -6.29
CA ARG A 79 11.53 -11.85 -5.24
C ARG A 79 11.57 -13.26 -5.82
N LEU A 80 11.01 -13.48 -7.01
CA LEU A 80 11.10 -14.77 -7.70
C LEU A 80 12.54 -15.05 -8.13
N CYS A 81 13.23 -14.08 -8.71
CA CYS A 81 14.65 -14.19 -9.06
C CYS A 81 15.52 -14.47 -7.82
N GLU A 82 15.32 -13.71 -6.73
CA GLU A 82 16.02 -13.91 -5.45
C GLU A 82 15.79 -15.32 -4.88
N LYS A 83 14.54 -15.81 -4.90
CA LYS A 83 14.19 -17.16 -4.47
C LYS A 83 14.92 -18.23 -5.28
N ASN A 84 15.12 -17.98 -6.58
CA ASN A 84 15.84 -18.86 -7.48
C ASN A 84 17.36 -18.65 -7.47
N LYS A 85 17.86 -17.67 -6.69
CA LYS A 85 19.26 -17.22 -6.70
C LYS A 85 19.75 -16.79 -8.09
N ASP A 86 18.83 -16.32 -8.92
CA ASP A 86 19.13 -15.76 -10.23
C ASP A 86 19.35 -14.24 -10.06
N PHE A 87 20.56 -13.79 -10.36
CA PHE A 87 20.96 -12.38 -10.27
C PHE A 87 21.32 -11.79 -11.64
N GLY A 88 21.05 -12.53 -12.72
CA GLY A 88 21.47 -12.17 -14.08
C GLY A 88 22.99 -12.23 -14.29
N GLU A 89 23.41 -11.80 -15.48
CA GLU A 89 24.82 -11.57 -15.80
C GLU A 89 25.26 -10.18 -15.29
N LYS A 90 26.52 -10.09 -14.85
CA LYS A 90 27.10 -8.91 -14.22
C LYS A 90 27.12 -7.67 -15.11
#